data_AF-A0A7W6UTP6-F1
#
_entry.id   AF-A0A7W6UTP6-F1
#
_cell.length_a   1.000
_cell.length_b   1.000
_cell.length_c   1.000
_cell.angle_alpha   90.00
_cell.angle_beta   90.00
_cell.angle_gamma   90.00
#
_symmetry.space_group_name_H-M   'P 1'
#
loop_
_entity.id
_entity.type
_entity.pdbx_description
1 polymer ?
#
loop_
_entity_poly.entity_id
_entity_poly.type
_entity_poly.pdbx_seq_one_letter_code
_entity_poly.pdbx_strand_id
1 'polypeptide(L)' 'MSFVSMNYRMGRLGYFAHPALMKESADEPVGNYGYMDQLAALKWVQQNIAAFGGDPK' A
#
# COMPACT_ATOMS: atom_id res chain seq x y z
N MET A 1 11.34 16.67 12.77
CA MET A 1 10.38 15.56 12.94
C MET A 1 9.30 15.73 11.90
N SER A 2 9.23 14.82 10.93
CA SER A 2 8.21 14.87 9.88
C SER A 2 7.13 13.85 10.17
N PHE A 3 5.86 14.26 10.08
CA PHE A 3 4.71 13.37 10.24
C PHE A 3 4.00 13.22 8.90
N VAL A 4 3.76 11.98 8.50
CA VAL A 4 3.01 11.65 7.27
C VAL A 4 1.86 10.73 7.65
N SER A 5 0.67 11.03 7.12
CA SER A 5 -0.49 10.16 7.18
C SER A 5 -0.93 9.80 5.77
N MET A 6 -1.60 8.66 5.64
CA MET A 6 -2.05 8.11 4.36
C MET A 6 -3.39 7.42 4.55
N ASN A 7 -4.22 7.44 3.51
CA ASN A 7 -5.37 6.56 3.41
C ASN A 7 -4.93 5.22 2.82
N TYR A 8 -5.64 4.16 3.18
CA TYR A 8 -5.48 2.83 2.60
C TYR A 8 -6.84 2.14 2.53
N ARG A 9 -6.95 1.12 1.67
CA ARG A 9 -8.21 0.38 1.51
C ARG A 9 -8.55 -0.41 2.76
N MET A 10 -9.83 -0.38 3.12
CA MET A 10 -10.40 -0.98 4.32
C MET A 10 -11.50 -1.98 3.97
N GLY A 11 -11.88 -2.81 4.95
CA GLY A 11 -12.98 -3.78 4.82
C GLY A 11 -12.81 -4.69 3.61
N ARG A 12 -13.91 -4.95 2.88
CA ARG A 12 -13.88 -5.81 1.69
C ARG A 12 -12.99 -5.28 0.56
N LEU A 13 -12.79 -3.99 0.45
CA LEU A 13 -11.92 -3.42 -0.59
C LEU A 13 -10.44 -3.61 -0.25
N GLY A 14 -10.09 -3.74 1.02
CA GLY A 14 -8.72 -3.96 1.48
C GLY A 14 -8.34 -5.42 1.66
N TYR A 15 -9.30 -6.26 2.04
CA TYR A 15 -8.99 -7.57 2.65
C TYR A 15 -9.88 -8.73 2.16
N PHE A 16 -10.52 -8.59 0.99
CA PHE A 16 -11.36 -9.66 0.43
C PHE A 16 -10.57 -10.57 -0.49
N ALA A 17 -10.31 -11.80 -0.04
CA ALA A 17 -9.56 -12.82 -0.78
C ALA A 17 -10.49 -13.90 -1.36
N HIS A 18 -11.28 -13.54 -2.38
CA HIS A 18 -12.17 -14.51 -3.04
C HIS A 18 -11.42 -15.35 -4.09
N PRO A 19 -11.67 -16.67 -4.20
CA PRO A 19 -10.98 -17.53 -5.17
C PRO A 19 -11.11 -17.11 -6.64
N ALA A 20 -12.18 -16.39 -7.00
CA ALA A 20 -12.32 -15.85 -8.35
C ALA A 20 -11.24 -14.80 -8.68
N LEU A 21 -10.81 -13.99 -7.70
CA LEU A 21 -9.76 -12.99 -7.87
C LEU A 21 -8.40 -13.66 -8.15
N MET A 22 -8.13 -14.80 -7.51
CA MET A 22 -6.92 -15.59 -7.77
C MET A 22 -6.89 -16.15 -9.21
N LYS A 23 -8.05 -16.41 -9.81
CA LYS A 23 -8.14 -16.90 -11.19
C LYS A 23 -7.93 -15.80 -12.23
N GLU A 24 -8.32 -14.57 -11.90
CA GLU A 24 -8.15 -13.40 -12.78
C GLU A 24 -6.69 -12.91 -12.79
N SER A 25 -6.00 -12.97 -11.65
CA SER A 25 -4.59 -12.56 -11.52
C SER A 25 -3.78 -13.64 -10.78
N ALA A 26 -3.46 -14.73 -11.48
CA ALA A 26 -2.77 -15.89 -10.88
C ALA A 26 -1.36 -15.57 -10.34
N ASP A 27 -0.70 -14.58 -10.94
CA ASP A 27 0.67 -14.19 -10.60
C ASP A 27 0.74 -12.99 -9.64
N GLU A 28 -0.40 -12.42 -9.25
CA GLU A 28 -0.43 -11.28 -8.33
C GLU A 28 -0.91 -11.68 -6.93
N PRO A 29 -0.32 -11.10 -5.86
CA PRO A 29 -0.91 -11.20 -4.53
C PRO A 29 -2.26 -10.48 -4.52
N VAL A 30 -3.37 -11.23 -4.43
CA VAL A 30 -4.72 -10.66 -4.33
C VAL A 30 -5.27 -10.74 -2.91
N GLY A 31 -6.16 -9.81 -2.58
CA GLY A 31 -6.93 -9.83 -1.33
C GLY A 31 -6.25 -9.24 -0.10
N ASN A 32 -4.98 -8.80 -0.17
CA ASN A 32 -4.28 -8.06 0.90
C ASN A 32 -3.98 -6.60 0.53
N TYR A 33 -4.86 -6.03 -0.27
CA TYR A 33 -4.73 -4.70 -0.85
C TYR A 33 -4.52 -3.57 0.16
N GLY A 34 -5.09 -3.66 1.36
CA GLY A 34 -4.86 -2.66 2.41
C GLY A 34 -3.39 -2.58 2.84
N TYR A 35 -2.71 -3.72 2.95
CA TYR A 35 -1.26 -3.75 3.24
C TYR A 35 -0.43 -3.36 2.02
N MET A 36 -0.86 -3.71 0.81
CA MET A 36 -0.20 -3.29 -0.42
C MET A 36 -0.22 -1.76 -0.58
N ASP A 37 -1.33 -1.11 -0.22
CA ASP A 37 -1.44 0.35 -0.21
C ASP A 37 -0.47 0.98 0.78
N GLN A 38 -0.40 0.44 2.00
CA GLN A 38 0.54 0.92 3.02
C GLN A 38 2.00 0.77 2.55
N LEU A 39 2.35 -0.37 1.96
CA LEU A 39 3.68 -0.59 1.41
C LEU A 39 3.98 0.38 0.26
N ALA A 40 3.04 0.59 -0.65
CA ALA A 40 3.19 1.53 -1.75
C ALA A 40 3.38 2.97 -1.24
N ALA A 41 2.63 3.37 -0.22
CA ALA A 41 2.76 4.68 0.38
C ALA A 41 4.08 4.85 1.14
N LEU A 42 4.58 3.82 1.84
CA LEU A 42 5.92 3.87 2.46
C LEU A 42 7.02 4.01 1.40
N LYS A 43 6.93 3.27 0.29
CA LYS A 43 7.85 3.42 -0.85
C LYS A 43 7.80 4.84 -1.44
N TRP A 44 6.60 5.39 -1.58
CA TRP A 44 6.43 6.77 -2.05
C TRP A 44 7.05 7.77 -1.07
N VAL A 45 6.82 7.63 0.24
CA VAL A 45 7.43 8.49 1.25
C VAL A 45 8.95 8.41 1.17
N GLN A 46 9.54 7.21 1.17
CA GLN A 46 10.99 7.04 1.05
C GLN A 46 11.55 7.73 -0.20
N GLN A 47 10.86 7.67 -1.33
CA GLN A 47 11.31 8.27 -2.59
C GLN A 47 11.19 9.80 -2.61
N ASN A 48 10.29 10.39 -1.83
CA ASN A 48 9.89 11.80 -1.98
C ASN A 48 10.17 12.66 -0.75
N ILE A 49 10.35 12.08 0.44
CA ILE A 49 10.36 12.84 1.70
C ILE A 49 11.51 13.85 1.80
N ALA A 50 12.61 13.64 1.07
CA ALA A 50 13.71 14.60 0.96
C ALA A 50 13.25 15.96 0.39
N ALA A 51 12.31 15.96 -0.57
CA ALA A 51 11.73 17.19 -1.12
C ALA A 51 10.88 17.97 -0.11
N PHE A 52 10.47 17.31 0.98
CA PHE A 52 9.73 17.90 2.10
C PHE A 52 10.62 18.13 3.34
N GLY A 53 11.94 18.03 3.20
CA GLY A 53 12.91 18.26 4.28
C GLY A 53 13.02 17.13 5.30
N GLY A 54 12.55 15.91 4.98
CA GLY A 54 12.77 14.71 5.80
C GLY A 54 13.93 13.85 5.33
N ASP A 55 14.35 12.91 6.17
CA ASP A 55 15.38 11.91 5.84
C ASP A 55 14.71 10.63 5.30
N PRO A 56 15.11 10.12 4.11
CA PRO A 56 14.59 8.87 3.56
C PRO A 56 15.18 7.57 4.17
N LYS A 57 16.14 7.66 5.11
CA LYS A 57 16.81 6.50 5.73
C LYS A 57 16.41 6.26 7.18
#